data_AF-A0A1B6KY15-F1
#
_entry.id   AF-A0A1B6KY15-F1
#
_cell.length_a   1.000
_cell.length_b   1.000
_cell.length_c   1.000
_cell.angle_alpha   90.00
_cell.angle_beta   90.00
_cell.angle_gamma   90.00
#
_symmetry.space_group_name_H-M   'P 1'
#
loop_
_entity.id
_entity.type
_entity.pdbx_description
1 polymer ?
#
loop_
_entity_poly.entity_id
_entity_poly.type
_entity_poly.pdbx_seq_one_letter_code
_entity_poly.pdbx_strand_id
1 'polypeptide(L)'
;MEKDQIPDPLFTLRGDMDAIHCLLFQLRADSEYLLASTQSGTVHKWNLQTCREDFRFPISNESCLTIKYLDNVFISQTKGGEIKFWEEEDGTWNLKGKLNTGYWGFCKLDTYSHKLLVCPEAGSKMRVVGVDGKTVSECIVG
;
A
#
# COMPACT_ATOMS: atom_id res chain seq x y z
N MET A 1 -41.44 -13.69 -0.40
CA MET A 1 -40.24 -12.90 -0.10
C MET A 1 -39.06 -13.83 -0.19
N GLU A 2 -38.42 -13.85 -1.35
CA GLU A 2 -37.16 -14.55 -1.57
C GLU A 2 -36.11 -13.75 -0.80
N LYS A 3 -35.43 -14.39 0.15
CA LYS A 3 -34.33 -13.75 0.88
C LYS A 3 -33.20 -13.57 -0.12
N ASP A 4 -32.71 -12.35 -0.29
CA ASP A 4 -31.47 -12.08 -1.02
C ASP A 4 -30.37 -13.00 -0.48
N GLN A 5 -30.05 -14.04 -1.24
CA GLN A 5 -29.01 -14.98 -0.89
C GLN A 5 -27.68 -14.31 -1.23
N ILE A 6 -26.88 -14.03 -0.20
CA ILE A 6 -25.53 -13.49 -0.37
C ILE A 6 -24.74 -14.52 -1.20
N PRO A 7 -24.09 -14.11 -2.30
CA PRO A 7 -23.33 -15.03 -3.13
C PRO A 7 -22.16 -15.62 -2.33
N ASP A 8 -21.92 -16.91 -2.51
CA ASP A 8 -20.75 -17.56 -1.95
C ASP A 8 -19.48 -16.93 -2.54
N PRO A 9 -18.41 -16.74 -1.73
CA PRO A 9 -17.16 -16.20 -2.24
C PRO A 9 -16.54 -17.15 -3.27
N LEU A 10 -15.96 -16.61 -4.35
CA LEU A 10 -15.25 -17.41 -5.36
C LEU A 10 -14.06 -18.16 -4.76
N PHE A 11 -13.32 -17.53 -3.84
CA PHE A 11 -12.23 -18.13 -3.08
C PHE A 11 -11.98 -17.35 -1.79
N THR A 12 -11.31 -17.99 -0.82
CA THR A 12 -10.86 -17.35 0.42
C THR A 12 -9.36 -17.57 0.57
N LEU A 13 -8.59 -16.48 0.59
CA LEU A 13 -7.15 -16.53 0.84
C LEU A 13 -6.92 -16.56 2.35
N ARG A 14 -6.33 -17.64 2.85
CA ARG A 14 -6.11 -17.87 4.29
C ARG A 14 -4.64 -18.08 4.56
N GLY A 15 -4.09 -17.35 5.52
CA GLY A 15 -2.72 -17.48 5.98
C GLY A 15 -2.60 -17.05 7.44
N ASP A 16 -1.44 -17.32 8.03
CA ASP A 16 -1.07 -16.78 9.34
C ASP A 16 -0.71 -15.30 9.19
N MET A 17 -1.76 -14.45 9.28
CA MET A 17 -1.70 -13.02 9.03
C MET A 17 -2.44 -12.27 10.14
N ASP A 18 -1.87 -11.14 10.53
CA ASP A 18 -2.59 -10.14 11.32
C ASP A 18 -3.74 -9.50 10.53
N ALA A 19 -4.57 -8.71 11.22
CA ALA A 19 -5.66 -7.97 10.61
C ALA A 19 -5.19 -7.16 9.37
N ILE A 20 -5.90 -7.34 8.26
CA ILE A 20 -5.62 -6.66 6.99
C ILE A 20 -6.16 -5.23 7.03
N HIS A 21 -5.34 -4.27 6.63
CA HIS A 21 -5.69 -2.83 6.59
C HIS A 21 -5.78 -2.25 5.18
N CYS A 22 -5.06 -2.83 4.23
CA CYS A 22 -5.09 -2.39 2.84
C CYS A 22 -4.89 -3.57 1.89
N LEU A 23 -5.52 -3.45 0.72
CA LEU A 23 -5.41 -4.38 -0.38
C LEU A 23 -5.00 -3.59 -1.63
N LEU A 24 -4.12 -4.18 -2.44
CA LEU A 24 -3.71 -3.63 -3.72
C LEU A 24 -3.66 -4.75 -4.75
N PHE A 25 -4.49 -4.63 -5.78
CA PHE A 25 -4.44 -5.50 -6.94
C PHE A 25 -3.32 -5.06 -7.87
N GLN A 26 -2.48 -6.01 -8.26
CA GLN A 26 -1.47 -5.85 -9.30
C GLN A 26 -1.83 -6.81 -10.43
N LEU A 27 -2.59 -6.29 -11.40
CA LEU A 27 -3.08 -7.03 -12.56
C LEU A 27 -2.20 -6.68 -13.76
N ARG A 28 -1.36 -7.62 -14.18
CA ARG A 28 -0.54 -7.54 -15.39
C ARG A 28 -1.05 -8.59 -16.38
N ALA A 29 -0.69 -8.45 -17.66
CA ALA A 29 -1.18 -9.34 -18.72
C ALA A 29 -0.85 -10.83 -18.50
N ASP A 30 0.23 -11.12 -17.76
CA ASP A 30 0.76 -12.46 -17.50
C ASP A 30 0.65 -12.89 -16.03
N SER A 31 0.27 -11.99 -15.13
CA SER A 31 0.33 -12.23 -13.69
C SER A 31 -0.68 -11.39 -12.92
N GLU A 32 -1.42 -12.05 -12.03
CA GLU A 32 -2.45 -11.41 -11.21
C GLU A 32 -2.13 -11.64 -9.73
N TYR A 33 -1.80 -10.55 -9.05
CA TYR A 33 -1.44 -10.58 -7.64
C TYR A 33 -2.35 -9.70 -6.80
N LEU A 34 -2.56 -10.12 -5.56
CA LEU A 34 -3.13 -9.31 -4.50
C LEU A 34 -2.09 -9.10 -3.40
N LEU A 35 -1.73 -7.85 -3.17
CA LEU A 35 -0.92 -7.44 -2.02
C LEU A 35 -1.87 -7.09 -0.88
N ALA A 36 -1.61 -7.65 0.31
CA ALA A 36 -2.38 -7.39 1.53
C ALA A 36 -1.46 -6.90 2.63
N SER A 37 -1.65 -5.67 3.10
CA SER A 37 -0.88 -5.09 4.21
C SER A 37 -1.61 -5.28 5.53
N THR A 38 -0.85 -5.52 6.60
CA THR A 38 -1.39 -5.96 7.89
C THR A 38 -1.12 -4.98 9.04
N GLN A 39 -1.76 -5.23 10.18
CA GLN A 39 -1.58 -4.52 11.45
C GLN A 39 -0.15 -4.61 11.98
N SER A 40 0.58 -5.70 11.72
CA SER A 40 2.00 -5.83 12.12
C SER A 40 2.97 -5.20 11.13
N GLY A 41 2.49 -4.60 10.03
CA GLY A 41 3.36 -3.98 9.04
C GLY A 41 4.05 -4.99 8.13
N THR A 42 3.44 -6.17 7.94
CA THR A 42 3.84 -7.14 6.92
C THR A 42 2.94 -7.02 5.70
N VAL A 43 3.52 -7.16 4.51
CA VAL A 43 2.78 -7.24 3.24
C VAL A 43 2.87 -8.66 2.71
N HIS A 44 1.72 -9.27 2.45
CA HIS A 44 1.60 -10.59 1.86
C HIS A 44 1.25 -10.46 0.37
N LYS A 45 1.95 -11.19 -0.50
CA LYS A 45 1.67 -11.24 -1.94
C LYS A 45 1.03 -12.59 -2.28
N TRP A 46 -0.20 -12.51 -2.76
CA TRP A 46 -1.00 -13.67 -3.16
C TRP A 46 -1.11 -13.75 -4.67
N ASN A 47 -0.83 -14.92 -5.22
CA ASN A 47 -1.11 -15.24 -6.61
C ASN A 47 -2.59 -15.60 -6.76
N LEU A 48 -3.33 -14.82 -7.54
CA LEU A 48 -4.78 -14.97 -7.70
C LEU A 48 -5.16 -16.14 -8.62
N GLN A 49 -4.25 -16.58 -9.50
CA GLN A 49 -4.48 -17.74 -10.36
C GLN A 49 -4.32 -19.06 -9.58
N THR A 50 -3.30 -19.13 -8.71
CA THR A 50 -3.02 -20.34 -7.91
C THR A 50 -3.71 -20.32 -6.54
N CYS A 51 -4.25 -19.17 -6.12
CA CYS A 51 -4.82 -18.94 -4.79
C CYS A 51 -3.83 -19.24 -3.65
N ARG A 52 -2.53 -19.01 -3.87
CA ARG A 52 -1.46 -19.27 -2.89
C ARG A 52 -0.70 -18.00 -2.56
N GLU A 53 -0.16 -17.95 -1.35
CA GLU A 53 0.80 -16.94 -0.95
C GLU A 53 2.14 -17.26 -1.60
N ASP A 54 2.65 -16.34 -2.41
CA ASP A 54 3.96 -16.49 -3.05
C ASP A 54 5.07 -16.09 -2.08
N PHE A 55 4.91 -14.94 -1.41
CA PHE A 55 5.82 -14.49 -0.35
C PHE A 55 5.18 -13.40 0.51
N ARG A 56 5.84 -13.12 1.63
CA ARG A 56 5.56 -11.97 2.51
C ARG A 56 6.85 -11.25 2.88
N PHE A 57 6.74 -9.94 3.12
CA PHE A 57 7.88 -9.13 3.51
C PHE A 57 7.49 -8.08 4.56
N PRO A 58 8.30 -7.91 5.62
CA PRO A 58 8.07 -6.89 6.64
C PRO A 58 8.49 -5.52 6.12
N ILE A 59 7.61 -4.53 6.22
CA ILE A 59 7.90 -3.14 5.86
C ILE A 59 8.05 -2.23 7.08
N SER A 60 7.47 -2.61 8.22
CA SER A 60 7.57 -1.90 9.50
C SER A 60 7.09 -2.80 10.64
N ASN A 61 7.22 -2.34 11.88
CA ASN A 61 6.60 -2.97 13.06
C ASN A 61 5.28 -2.28 13.46
N GLU A 62 4.67 -1.52 12.55
CA GLU A 62 3.45 -0.73 12.76
C GLU A 62 2.39 -1.07 11.72
N SER A 63 1.13 -0.71 11.99
CA SER A 63 0.03 -0.87 11.05
C SER A 63 0.36 -0.19 9.71
N CYS A 64 0.31 -0.96 8.62
CA CYS A 64 0.43 -0.40 7.28
C CYS A 64 -0.96 -0.08 6.72
N LEU A 65 -1.26 1.22 6.63
CA LEU A 65 -2.59 1.73 6.33
C LEU A 65 -2.86 1.87 4.83
N THR A 66 -1.79 2.03 4.04
CA THR A 66 -1.88 2.16 2.59
C THR A 66 -0.68 1.52 1.91
N ILE A 67 -0.94 0.94 0.74
CA ILE A 67 0.08 0.47 -0.20
C ILE A 67 -0.31 0.91 -1.59
N LYS A 68 0.67 1.34 -2.40
CA LYS A 68 0.50 1.73 -3.80
C LYS A 68 1.66 1.15 -4.61
N TYR A 69 1.43 0.97 -5.91
CA TYR A 69 2.48 0.60 -6.86
C TYR A 69 2.41 1.58 -8.03
N LEU A 70 3.49 2.34 -8.25
CA LEU A 70 3.51 3.47 -9.17
C LEU A 70 4.88 3.59 -9.83
N ASP A 71 4.93 3.63 -11.17
CA ASP A 71 6.17 3.77 -11.93
C ASP A 71 7.26 2.75 -11.50
N ASN A 72 6.86 1.49 -11.30
CA ASN A 72 7.67 0.38 -10.78
C ASN A 72 8.18 0.53 -9.34
N VAL A 73 7.73 1.54 -8.60
CA VAL A 73 8.04 1.76 -7.20
C VAL A 73 6.87 1.29 -6.34
N PHE A 74 7.15 0.39 -5.39
CA PHE A 74 6.20 0.06 -4.34
C PHE A 74 6.28 1.10 -3.23
N ILE A 75 5.13 1.56 -2.77
CA ILE A 75 5.02 2.64 -1.80
C ILE A 75 4.15 2.15 -0.65
N SER A 76 4.61 2.34 0.58
CA SER A 76 3.85 1.99 1.79
C SER A 76 3.79 3.15 2.77
N GLN A 77 2.65 3.28 3.46
CA GLN A 77 2.47 4.25 4.54
C GLN A 77 2.10 3.53 5.83
N THR A 78 2.82 3.83 6.90
CA THR A 78 2.51 3.34 8.24
C THR A 78 1.65 4.35 9.00
N LYS A 79 1.02 3.89 10.07
CA LYS A 79 0.23 4.74 10.98
C LYS A 79 1.04 5.90 11.59
N GLY A 80 2.36 5.72 11.78
CA GLY A 80 3.28 6.78 12.25
C GLY A 80 3.57 7.88 11.22
N GLY A 81 2.95 7.85 10.03
CA GLY A 81 3.12 8.87 9.00
C GLY A 81 4.40 8.71 8.16
N GLU A 82 5.14 7.62 8.37
CA GLU A 82 6.30 7.25 7.56
C GLU A 82 5.82 6.65 6.22
N ILE A 83 6.25 7.26 5.13
CA ILE A 83 6.08 6.77 3.76
C ILE A 83 7.41 6.17 3.31
N LYS A 84 7.38 4.96 2.77
CA LYS A 84 8.56 4.25 2.28
C LYS A 84 8.42 3.95 0.80
N PHE A 85 9.55 4.03 0.10
CA PHE A 85 9.68 3.77 -1.32
C PHE A 85 10.59 2.57 -1.51
N TRP A 86 10.11 1.59 -2.27
CA TRP A 86 10.76 0.30 -2.43
C TRP A 86 10.87 -0.05 -3.90
N GLU A 87 11.97 -0.71 -4.26
CA GLU A 87 12.16 -1.33 -5.58
C GLU A 87 12.32 -2.83 -5.40
N GLU A 88 11.78 -3.59 -6.34
CA GLU A 88 11.98 -5.03 -6.44
C GLU A 88 13.22 -5.30 -7.30
N GLU A 89 14.19 -6.02 -6.76
CA GLU A 89 15.41 -6.44 -7.44
C GLU A 89 15.63 -7.93 -7.13
N ASP A 90 15.63 -8.78 -8.16
CA ASP A 90 15.76 -10.23 -8.06
C ASP A 90 14.81 -10.88 -7.03
N GLY A 91 13.55 -10.42 -7.01
CA GLY A 91 12.52 -10.91 -6.10
C GLY A 91 12.66 -10.43 -4.65
N THR A 92 13.61 -9.53 -4.38
CA THR A 92 13.83 -8.91 -3.08
C THR A 92 13.39 -7.44 -3.09
N TRP A 93 12.71 -6.99 -2.04
CA TRP A 93 12.28 -5.60 -1.90
C TRP A 93 13.30 -4.78 -1.14
N ASN A 94 13.92 -3.83 -1.84
CA ASN A 94 14.95 -2.94 -1.29
C ASN A 94 14.36 -1.56 -1.00
N LEU A 95 14.59 -1.06 0.22
CA LEU A 95 14.20 0.29 0.61
C LEU A 95 15.10 1.31 -0.11
N LYS A 96 14.49 2.22 -0.86
CA LYS A 96 15.18 3.28 -1.63
C LYS A 96 15.10 4.64 -0.97
N GLY A 97 13.99 4.91 -0.28
CA GLY A 97 13.76 6.21 0.34
C GLY A 97 12.68 6.18 1.41
N LYS A 98 12.67 7.24 2.21
CA LYS A 98 11.68 7.46 3.26
C LYS A 98 11.27 8.91 3.29
N LEU A 99 10.01 9.16 3.60
CA LEU A 99 9.47 10.49 3.84
C LEU A 99 8.62 10.47 5.10
N ASN A 100 8.92 11.35 6.05
CA ASN A 100 8.07 11.56 7.21
C ASN A 100 7.20 12.81 6.97
N THR A 101 5.89 12.63 7.07
CA THR A 101 4.89 13.71 6.87
C THR A 101 4.61 14.49 8.16
N GLY A 102 5.08 14.00 9.32
CA GLY A 102 4.71 14.51 10.64
C GLY A 102 3.21 14.37 10.95
N TYR A 103 2.46 13.66 10.10
CA TYR A 103 1.03 13.46 10.23
C TYR A 103 0.73 12.08 10.82
N TRP A 104 0.16 12.07 12.02
CA TRP A 104 -0.20 10.87 12.76
C TRP A 104 -1.70 10.69 12.69
N GLY A 105 -2.18 9.80 11.82
CA GLY A 105 -3.62 9.64 11.63
C GLY A 105 -3.97 8.50 10.68
N PHE A 106 -5.27 8.38 10.41
CA PHE A 106 -5.80 7.36 9.50
C PHE A 106 -5.91 7.84 8.04
N CYS A 107 -5.59 9.12 7.77
CA CYS A 107 -5.62 9.63 6.39
C CYS A 107 -4.52 8.96 5.58
N LYS A 108 -4.91 8.51 4.39
CA LYS A 108 -4.05 7.77 3.47
C LYS A 108 -3.48 8.73 2.44
N LEU A 109 -2.24 8.50 2.00
CA LEU A 109 -1.74 9.10 0.76
C LEU A 109 -2.58 8.60 -0.42
N ASP A 110 -2.64 9.42 -1.47
CA ASP A 110 -3.21 9.01 -2.74
C ASP A 110 -2.31 9.41 -3.92
N THR A 111 -2.61 8.91 -5.12
CA THR A 111 -1.80 9.14 -6.31
C THR A 111 -2.42 10.17 -7.22
N TYR A 112 -1.58 11.02 -7.83
CA TYR A 112 -1.95 12.00 -8.84
C TYR A 112 -1.10 11.81 -10.11
N SER A 113 -1.74 11.83 -11.28
CA SER A 113 -1.07 11.82 -12.59
C SER A 113 -0.01 10.71 -12.80
N HIS A 114 -0.24 9.51 -12.28
CA HIS A 114 0.60 8.31 -12.43
C HIS A 114 2.06 8.41 -11.93
N LYS A 115 2.51 9.53 -11.39
CA LYS A 115 3.90 9.72 -10.91
C LYS A 115 4.04 10.52 -9.63
N LEU A 116 2.94 11.10 -9.16
CA LEU A 116 2.93 11.95 -7.99
C LEU A 116 2.10 11.30 -6.89
N LEU A 117 2.56 11.52 -5.66
CA LEU A 117 1.85 11.20 -4.45
C LEU A 117 1.35 12.49 -3.83
N VAL A 118 0.18 12.41 -3.24
CA VAL A 118 -0.43 13.48 -2.47
C VAL A 118 -0.58 12.98 -1.04
N CYS A 119 0.17 13.60 -0.13
CA CYS A 119 0.38 13.15 1.22
C CYS A 119 -0.25 14.16 2.20
N PRO A 120 -1.11 13.71 3.15
CA PRO A 120 -1.57 14.59 4.21
C PRO A 120 -0.41 14.96 5.13
N GLU A 121 -0.42 16.20 5.62
CA GLU A 121 0.56 16.73 6.57
C GLU A 121 -0.11 17.38 7.77
N ALA A 122 0.66 17.62 8.82
CA ALA A 122 0.21 18.38 9.97
C ALA A 122 -0.22 19.81 9.57
N GLY A 123 -1.25 20.33 10.26
CA GLY A 123 -1.73 21.71 10.05
C GLY A 123 -2.59 21.90 8.79
N SER A 124 -3.39 20.89 8.42
CA SER A 124 -4.30 20.95 7.26
C SER A 124 -3.60 21.23 5.93
N LYS A 125 -2.40 20.65 5.77
CA LYS A 125 -1.58 20.78 4.57
C LYS A 125 -1.55 19.48 3.79
N MET A 126 -1.26 19.62 2.51
CA MET A 126 -0.99 18.50 1.61
C MET A 126 0.33 18.73 0.92
N ARG A 127 1.18 17.71 0.92
CA ARG A 127 2.45 17.70 0.18
C ARG A 127 2.31 16.84 -1.06
N VAL A 128 2.77 17.36 -2.20
CA VAL A 128 2.90 16.62 -3.45
C VAL A 128 4.35 16.16 -3.59
N VAL A 129 4.56 14.87 -3.82
CA VAL A 129 5.88 14.22 -3.81
C VAL A 129 6.01 13.36 -5.07
N GLY A 130 7.19 13.30 -5.66
CA GLY A 130 7.50 12.32 -6.70
C GLY A 130 7.66 10.90 -6.16
N VAL A 131 7.60 9.90 -7.03
CA VAL A 131 7.97 8.51 -6.70
C VAL A 131 9.43 8.36 -6.26
N ASP A 132 10.29 9.34 -6.55
CA ASP A 132 11.67 9.43 -6.06
C ASP A 132 11.76 9.94 -4.62
N GLY A 133 10.63 10.20 -3.97
CA GLY A 133 10.54 10.72 -2.60
C GLY A 133 10.81 12.21 -2.47
N LYS A 134 11.04 12.95 -3.57
CA LYS A 134 11.31 14.38 -3.51
C LYS A 134 10.01 15.20 -3.53
N THR A 135 9.95 16.21 -2.67
CA THR A 135 8.83 17.17 -2.66
C THR A 135 8.79 17.96 -3.96
N VAL A 136 7.62 17.98 -4.59
CA VAL A 136 7.31 18.76 -5.80
C VAL A 136 6.56 20.05 -5.43
N SER A 137 5.63 19.98 -4.48
CA SER A 137 4.82 21.14 -4.05
C SER A 137 4.23 20.92 -2.65
N GLU A 138 3.84 22.02 -1.99
CA GLU A 138 3.08 22.02 -0.74
C GLU A 138 1.89 22.96 -0.89
N CYS A 139 0.70 22.53 -0.45
CA CYS A 139 -0.54 23.29 -0.54
C CYS A 139 -1.26 23.31 0.82
N ILE A 140 -1.86 24.46 1.16
CA ILE A 140 -2.73 24.60 2.33
C ILE A 140 -4.17 24.38 1.86
N VAL A 141 -4.88 23.46 2.50
CA VAL A 141 -6.31 23.25 2.23
C VAL A 141 -7.08 24.21 3.13
N GLY A 142 -7.55 25.31 2.54
CA GLY A 142 -8.39 26.33 3.18
C GLY A 142 -9.86 26.20 2.81
#